data_AF-A0A7J9J7S9-F1
#
_entry.id   AF-A0A7J9J7S9-F1
#
_cell.length_a   1.000
_cell.length_b   1.000
_cell.length_c   1.000
_cell.angle_alpha   90.00
_cell.angle_beta   90.00
_cell.angle_gamma   90.00
#
_symmetry.space_group_name_H-M   'P 1'
#
loop_
_entity.id
_entity.type
_entity.pdbx_description
1 polymer ?
#
loop_
_entity_poly.entity_id
_entity_poly.type
_entity_poly.pdbx_seq_one_letter_code
_entity_poly.pdbx_strand_id
1 'polypeptide(L)'
;MEKASSPEASPKPHHKKSFVTTLMEAATLRSPSFKEDTYFISHLKSSEKKSLQELKDKLTASLGPDDQCTMWGIPLLSGDEKADVILLKFLRARDFKVSDSFHMLEKCLAWRKGFKADSVAEEELGLEELEGVVAYMHGYDREGHPVCYNAYGVFRDKDMCERMFGDEEKLSKFLRWRVQVMERGINLLHFKPGGINSIIQVTDLKDMPKRDLRVVSNQILSLFQDNYPEMVARKIFINVPWYFSVLYSMFSPFLTQRTKSKFVISRQGYAAETLYKFIRPEDVPVQYGGLSRTNDSQNGPPKPASEFTVKGGEKVNIQIEGIEGGATITWDLVVGGWDLEYSAEFVPNAEGSYTIAVEKVRKLSPWEEAIHNSFTSREAGKMILSVDNTASRRKKVAAYRYIVRKSCLD
;
A
#
# COMPACT_ATOMS: atom_id res chain seq x y z
N MET A 1 -71.91 -23.99 -7.47
CA MET A 1 -70.61 -24.53 -7.93
C MET A 1 -69.87 -23.41 -8.63
N GLU A 2 -69.14 -22.62 -7.85
CA GLU A 2 -68.25 -21.55 -8.30
C GLU A 2 -67.07 -22.13 -9.08
N LYS A 3 -66.78 -21.56 -10.25
CA LYS A 3 -65.52 -21.78 -10.98
C LYS A 3 -64.51 -20.77 -10.46
N ALA A 4 -63.51 -21.27 -9.73
CA ALA A 4 -62.39 -20.52 -9.19
C ALA A 4 -61.52 -19.93 -10.32
N SER A 5 -61.24 -18.63 -10.21
CA SER A 5 -60.23 -17.92 -10.98
C SER A 5 -58.85 -18.17 -10.37
N SER A 6 -57.89 -18.50 -11.21
CA SER A 6 -56.46 -18.58 -10.88
C SER A 6 -55.86 -17.17 -10.70
N PRO A 7 -55.12 -16.87 -9.62
CA PRO A 7 -54.52 -15.56 -9.43
C PRO A 7 -53.23 -15.37 -10.25
N GLU A 8 -53.12 -14.22 -10.91
CA GLU A 8 -51.92 -13.73 -11.61
C GLU A 8 -50.72 -13.60 -10.66
N ALA A 9 -49.55 -14.03 -11.14
CA ALA A 9 -48.28 -13.90 -10.44
C ALA A 9 -47.83 -12.43 -10.36
N SER A 10 -47.59 -11.94 -9.15
CA SER A 10 -47.04 -10.60 -8.91
C SER A 10 -45.61 -10.46 -9.47
N PRO A 11 -45.22 -9.32 -10.08
CA PRO A 11 -43.86 -9.12 -10.55
C PRO A 11 -42.88 -9.03 -9.36
N LYS A 12 -41.81 -9.83 -9.38
CA LYS A 12 -40.71 -9.75 -8.41
C LYS A 12 -40.05 -8.36 -8.46
N PRO A 13 -39.62 -7.78 -7.32
CA PRO A 13 -39.02 -6.46 -7.31
C PRO A 13 -37.64 -6.52 -7.99
N HIS A 14 -37.51 -5.82 -9.12
CA HIS A 14 -36.22 -5.50 -9.68
C HIS A 14 -35.49 -4.58 -8.70
N HIS A 15 -34.51 -5.12 -7.96
CA HIS A 15 -33.54 -4.32 -7.25
C HIS A 15 -32.75 -3.47 -8.26
N LYS A 16 -33.18 -2.24 -8.50
CA LYS A 16 -32.34 -1.23 -9.16
C LYS A 16 -31.09 -1.06 -8.30
N LYS A 17 -29.96 -1.59 -8.76
CA LYS A 17 -28.64 -1.29 -8.17
C LYS A 17 -28.51 0.24 -8.10
N SER A 18 -28.21 0.76 -6.91
CA SER A 18 -28.00 2.20 -6.72
C SER A 18 -26.93 2.71 -7.69
N PHE A 19 -27.16 3.90 -8.26
CA PHE A 19 -26.19 4.60 -9.10
C PHE A 19 -24.81 4.70 -8.43
N VAL A 20 -24.80 4.81 -7.10
CA VAL A 20 -23.59 4.80 -6.26
C VAL A 20 -22.84 3.46 -6.33
N THR A 21 -23.54 2.33 -6.32
CA THR A 21 -22.94 1.00 -6.46
C THR A 21 -22.29 0.82 -7.82
N THR A 22 -22.91 1.38 -8.87
CA THR A 22 -22.42 1.32 -10.25
C THR A 22 -21.18 2.19 -10.46
N LEU A 23 -21.15 3.40 -9.89
CA LEU A 23 -19.96 4.26 -9.88
C LEU A 23 -18.79 3.64 -9.11
N MET A 24 -19.07 2.98 -7.98
CA MET A 24 -18.03 2.29 -7.22
C MET A 24 -17.53 1.03 -7.94
N GLU A 25 -18.40 0.23 -8.56
CA GLU A 25 -17.98 -0.91 -9.41
C GLU A 25 -17.09 -0.43 -10.56
N ALA A 26 -17.44 0.69 -11.21
CA ALA A 26 -16.64 1.30 -12.27
C ALA A 26 -15.26 1.81 -11.77
N ALA A 27 -15.20 2.40 -10.58
CA ALA A 27 -13.93 2.84 -9.96
C ALA A 27 -13.06 1.67 -9.48
N THR A 28 -13.66 0.53 -9.09
CA THR A 28 -12.91 -0.66 -8.66
C THR A 28 -12.43 -1.55 -9.81
N LEU A 29 -13.07 -1.47 -10.98
CA LEU A 29 -12.80 -2.38 -12.12
C LEU A 29 -12.17 -1.69 -13.33
N ARG A 30 -12.12 -0.36 -13.40
CA ARG A 30 -11.60 0.37 -14.57
C ARG A 30 -10.84 1.65 -14.20
N SER A 31 -9.80 1.56 -13.37
CA SER A 31 -8.69 2.49 -13.61
C SER A 31 -7.92 1.95 -14.82
N PRO A 32 -7.90 2.63 -15.99
CA PRO A 32 -6.94 2.29 -17.03
C PRO A 32 -5.56 2.25 -16.37
N SER A 33 -4.73 1.25 -16.68
CA SER A 33 -3.44 1.07 -16.02
C SER A 33 -2.68 2.39 -16.11
N PHE A 34 -2.62 3.15 -15.01
CA PHE A 34 -1.81 4.34 -14.93
C PHE A 34 -0.38 3.90 -15.26
N LYS A 35 0.11 4.36 -16.42
CA LYS A 35 1.47 4.14 -16.86
C LYS A 35 2.28 5.30 -16.32
N GLU A 36 3.30 5.00 -15.52
CA GLU A 36 4.20 6.02 -15.04
C GLU A 36 4.91 6.70 -16.23
N ASP A 37 5.15 8.01 -16.11
CA ASP A 37 5.82 8.75 -17.14
C ASP A 37 7.30 8.35 -17.25
N THR A 38 7.78 8.24 -18.47
CA THR A 38 9.20 7.97 -18.74
C THR A 38 10.07 9.17 -18.35
N TYR A 39 11.25 8.91 -17.79
CA TYR A 39 12.24 9.95 -17.48
C TYR A 39 13.41 9.99 -18.48
N PHE A 40 13.38 9.15 -19.52
CA PHE A 40 14.36 9.22 -20.59
C PHE A 40 14.09 10.42 -21.48
N ILE A 41 15.05 11.34 -21.57
CA ILE A 41 14.95 12.54 -22.39
C ILE A 41 14.65 12.18 -23.85
N SER A 42 15.27 11.11 -24.36
CA SER A 42 15.05 10.62 -25.74
C SER A 42 13.57 10.38 -26.07
N HIS A 43 12.77 9.94 -25.08
CA HIS A 43 11.36 9.63 -25.24
C HIS A 43 10.42 10.82 -25.04
N LEU A 44 10.93 11.98 -24.60
CA LEU A 44 10.14 13.20 -24.45
C LEU A 44 9.77 13.80 -25.80
N LYS A 45 8.59 14.41 -25.87
CA LYS A 45 8.17 15.22 -27.03
C LYS A 45 9.09 16.43 -27.19
N SER A 46 9.21 16.95 -28.42
CA SER A 46 10.01 18.16 -28.68
C SER A 46 9.56 19.36 -27.84
N SER A 47 8.25 19.50 -27.58
CA SER A 47 7.71 20.54 -26.70
C SER A 47 8.15 20.36 -25.25
N GLU A 48 8.18 19.13 -24.74
CA GLU A 48 8.57 18.82 -23.36
C GLU A 48 10.07 19.04 -23.14
N LYS A 49 10.90 18.65 -24.13
CA LYS A 49 12.35 18.95 -24.14
C LYS A 49 12.59 20.45 -24.11
N LYS A 50 11.84 21.21 -24.91
CA LYS A 50 11.91 22.67 -24.94
C LYS A 50 11.52 23.26 -23.58
N SER A 51 10.43 22.82 -22.97
CA SER A 51 10.02 23.28 -21.64
C SER A 51 11.04 22.94 -20.54
N LEU A 52 11.70 21.77 -20.63
CA LEU A 52 12.78 21.41 -19.71
C LEU A 52 13.97 22.36 -19.84
N GLN A 53 14.38 22.66 -21.07
CA GLN A 53 15.47 23.62 -21.31
C GLN A 53 15.09 25.02 -20.82
N GLU A 54 13.90 25.52 -21.15
CA GLU A 54 13.44 26.85 -20.71
C GLU A 54 13.36 26.96 -19.18
N LEU A 55 13.02 25.87 -18.47
CA LEU A 55 13.04 25.84 -17.01
C LEU A 55 14.46 25.93 -16.45
N LYS A 56 15.42 25.21 -17.05
CA LYS A 56 16.85 25.31 -16.69
C LYS A 56 17.40 26.71 -16.91
N ASP A 57 17.03 27.34 -18.04
CA ASP A 57 17.47 28.70 -18.37
C ASP A 57 16.92 29.71 -17.37
N LYS A 58 15.64 29.61 -16.99
CA LYS A 58 15.04 30.44 -15.94
C LYS A 58 15.73 30.26 -14.59
N LEU A 59 16.01 29.01 -14.21
CA LEU A 59 16.69 28.70 -12.95
C LEU A 59 18.11 29.27 -12.93
N THR A 60 18.83 29.16 -14.06
CA THR A 60 20.17 29.75 -14.21
C THR A 60 20.12 31.27 -14.08
N ALA A 61 19.13 31.93 -14.69
CA ALA A 61 18.97 33.38 -14.63
C ALA A 61 18.57 33.90 -13.23
N SER A 62 17.95 33.06 -12.39
CA SER A 62 17.55 33.44 -11.02
C SER A 62 18.63 33.27 -9.96
N LEU A 63 19.69 32.51 -10.25
CA LEU A 63 20.74 32.20 -9.26
C LEU A 63 21.89 33.20 -9.35
N GLY A 64 22.48 33.54 -8.20
CA GLY A 64 23.73 34.29 -8.14
C GLY A 64 24.92 33.47 -8.64
N PRO A 65 26.08 34.10 -8.92
CA PRO A 65 27.28 33.43 -9.46
C PRO A 65 27.79 32.25 -8.61
N ASP A 66 27.56 32.29 -7.30
CA ASP A 66 28.03 31.30 -6.32
C ASP A 66 26.89 30.43 -5.73
N ASP A 67 25.64 30.63 -6.16
CA ASP A 67 24.49 29.92 -5.59
C ASP A 67 24.34 28.51 -6.17
N GLN A 68 24.53 27.49 -5.33
CA GLN A 68 24.20 26.12 -5.68
C GLN A 68 22.72 25.82 -5.37
N CYS A 69 21.92 25.68 -6.41
CA CYS A 69 20.53 25.21 -6.28
C CYS A 69 20.49 23.68 -6.22
N THR A 70 20.26 23.12 -5.03
CA THR A 70 20.15 21.67 -4.83
C THR A 70 18.77 21.27 -4.36
N MET A 71 18.37 20.04 -4.67
CA MET A 71 17.15 19.42 -4.13
C MET A 71 17.43 17.93 -3.87
N TRP A 72 17.19 17.48 -2.63
CA TRP A 72 17.57 16.12 -2.18
C TRP A 72 19.04 15.77 -2.46
N GLY A 73 19.94 16.75 -2.25
CA GLY A 73 21.39 16.59 -2.50
C GLY A 73 21.79 16.58 -3.98
N ILE A 74 20.85 16.76 -4.92
CA ILE A 74 21.13 16.78 -6.36
C ILE A 74 21.23 18.24 -6.83
N PRO A 75 22.35 18.69 -7.43
CA PRO A 75 22.45 20.02 -8.01
C PRO A 75 21.62 20.12 -9.29
N LEU A 76 20.62 20.99 -9.30
CA LEU A 76 19.60 21.06 -10.36
C LEU A 76 20.13 21.59 -11.71
N LEU A 77 21.30 22.22 -11.72
CA LEU A 77 21.96 22.74 -12.93
C LEU A 77 23.24 21.99 -13.30
N SER A 78 23.49 20.83 -12.69
CA SER A 78 24.71 20.03 -12.95
C SER A 78 24.80 19.42 -14.35
N GLY A 79 23.69 19.39 -15.09
CA GLY A 79 23.60 18.64 -16.36
C GLY A 79 23.48 17.12 -16.16
N ASP A 80 23.38 16.64 -14.92
CA ASP A 80 23.09 15.23 -14.60
C ASP A 80 21.64 14.87 -14.97
N GLU A 81 21.43 13.67 -15.50
CA GLU A 81 20.09 13.11 -15.76
C GLU A 81 19.24 13.09 -14.49
N LYS A 82 19.84 13.04 -13.30
CA LYS A 82 19.11 13.13 -12.03
C LYS A 82 18.42 14.45 -11.80
N ALA A 83 19.09 15.55 -12.15
CA ALA A 83 18.48 16.88 -12.10
C ALA A 83 17.27 16.94 -13.02
N ASP A 84 17.36 16.33 -14.20
CA ASP A 84 16.28 16.32 -15.19
C ASP A 84 15.06 15.54 -14.69
N VAL A 85 15.26 14.43 -13.97
CA VAL A 85 14.16 13.70 -13.32
C VAL A 85 13.40 14.61 -12.35
N ILE A 86 14.10 15.37 -11.52
CA ILE A 86 13.48 16.29 -10.55
C ILE A 86 12.74 17.41 -11.29
N LEU A 87 13.39 18.10 -12.23
CA LEU A 87 12.78 19.20 -12.97
C LEU A 87 11.53 18.75 -13.75
N LEU A 88 11.56 17.54 -14.34
CA LEU A 88 10.40 16.96 -15.01
C LEU A 88 9.22 16.71 -14.06
N LYS A 89 9.44 16.43 -12.77
CA LYS A 89 8.35 16.32 -11.79
C LYS A 89 7.62 17.65 -11.61
N PHE A 90 8.34 18.76 -11.49
CA PHE A 90 7.77 20.11 -11.39
C PHE A 90 7.05 20.53 -12.68
N LEU A 91 7.62 20.20 -13.84
CA LEU A 91 6.96 20.42 -15.14
C LEU A 91 5.65 19.67 -15.23
N ARG A 92 5.65 18.37 -14.92
CA ARG A 92 4.44 17.54 -14.96
C ARG A 92 3.37 17.98 -13.97
N ALA A 93 3.77 18.45 -12.79
CA ALA A 93 2.84 18.96 -11.78
C ALA A 93 2.10 20.24 -12.21
N ARG A 94 2.58 20.92 -13.26
CA ARG A 94 1.97 22.13 -13.84
C ARG A 94 1.74 22.00 -15.35
N ASP A 95 1.55 20.78 -15.83
CA ASP A 95 1.24 20.49 -17.24
C ASP A 95 2.22 21.15 -18.24
N PHE A 96 3.51 21.15 -17.90
CA PHE A 96 4.63 21.74 -18.64
C PHE A 96 4.53 23.28 -18.84
N LYS A 97 3.73 23.98 -18.03
CA LYS A 97 3.73 25.45 -17.98
C LYS A 97 4.97 25.94 -17.23
N VAL A 98 6.01 26.27 -17.98
CA VAL A 98 7.34 26.61 -17.47
C VAL A 98 7.31 27.68 -16.37
N SER A 99 6.54 28.75 -16.54
CA SER A 99 6.47 29.82 -15.53
C SER A 99 5.84 29.34 -14.21
N ASP A 100 4.79 28.54 -14.27
CA ASP A 100 4.11 28.00 -13.08
C ASP A 100 4.98 26.96 -12.39
N SER A 101 5.70 26.14 -13.15
CA SER A 101 6.66 25.15 -12.64
C SER A 101 7.84 25.82 -11.95
N PHE A 102 8.38 26.87 -12.54
CA PHE A 102 9.47 27.65 -11.97
C PHE A 102 9.06 28.28 -10.63
N HIS A 103 7.90 28.94 -10.58
CA HIS A 103 7.38 29.53 -9.33
C HIS A 103 7.11 28.48 -8.25
N MET A 104 6.61 27.30 -8.64
CA MET A 104 6.43 26.18 -7.71
C MET A 104 7.78 25.69 -7.16
N LEU A 105 8.80 25.57 -8.02
CA LEU A 105 10.14 25.14 -7.64
C LEU A 105 10.78 26.13 -6.66
N GLU A 106 10.74 27.43 -6.95
CA GLU A 106 11.29 28.48 -6.07
C GLU A 106 10.63 28.46 -4.69
N LYS A 107 9.30 28.38 -4.65
CA LYS A 107 8.55 28.27 -3.39
C LYS A 107 8.92 27.02 -2.60
N CYS A 108 9.04 25.89 -3.29
CA CYS A 108 9.44 24.63 -2.68
C CYS A 108 10.86 24.72 -2.08
N LEU A 109 11.82 25.26 -2.82
CA LEU A 109 13.20 25.45 -2.35
C LEU A 109 13.26 26.37 -1.13
N ALA A 110 12.54 27.50 -1.16
CA ALA A 110 12.43 28.41 -0.03
C ALA A 110 11.79 27.73 1.20
N TRP A 111 10.72 26.96 0.98
CA TRP A 111 10.06 26.18 2.03
C TRP A 111 11.01 25.13 2.62
N ARG A 112 11.73 24.35 1.80
CA ARG A 112 12.68 23.33 2.26
C ARG A 112 13.74 23.94 3.17
N LYS A 113 14.30 25.11 2.78
CA LYS A 113 15.27 25.86 3.58
C LYS A 113 14.69 26.32 4.91
N GLY A 114 13.51 26.95 4.90
CA GLY A 114 12.84 27.43 6.12
C GLY A 114 12.40 26.29 7.05
N PHE A 115 11.93 25.19 6.49
CA PHE A 115 11.48 24.00 7.21
C PHE A 115 12.63 23.12 7.70
N LYS A 116 13.85 23.32 7.18
CA LYS A 116 15.00 22.42 7.36
C LYS A 116 14.66 20.98 6.93
N ALA A 117 14.05 20.85 5.75
CA ALA A 117 13.56 19.57 5.25
C ALA A 117 14.69 18.58 4.94
N ASP A 118 15.89 19.05 4.57
CA ASP A 118 17.00 18.16 4.20
C ASP A 118 17.58 17.38 5.38
N SER A 119 17.45 17.88 6.62
CA SER A 119 17.93 17.21 7.84
C SER A 119 16.83 16.49 8.63
N VAL A 120 15.57 16.65 8.24
CA VAL A 120 14.43 16.18 9.03
C VAL A 120 14.32 14.66 9.09
N ALA A 121 14.88 13.95 8.11
CA ALA A 121 14.84 12.48 8.04
C ALA A 121 15.52 11.80 9.24
N GLU A 122 16.56 12.44 9.78
CA GLU A 122 17.44 11.95 10.85
C GLU A 122 17.11 12.57 12.22
N GLU A 123 16.15 13.49 12.28
CA GLU A 123 15.80 14.21 13.50
C GLU A 123 15.07 13.32 14.52
N GLU A 124 15.46 13.40 15.79
CA GLU A 124 14.73 12.76 16.89
C GLU A 124 13.56 13.65 17.33
N LEU A 125 12.35 13.29 16.89
CA LEU A 125 11.14 14.04 17.22
C LEU A 125 10.46 13.54 18.50
N GLY A 126 10.89 12.44 19.11
CA GLY A 126 10.25 11.86 20.31
C GLY A 126 8.76 11.54 20.06
N LEU A 127 8.48 10.88 18.93
CA LEU A 127 7.16 10.42 18.50
C LEU A 127 7.22 8.92 18.17
N GLU A 128 7.95 8.14 18.99
CA GLU A 128 8.14 6.71 18.75
C GLU A 128 6.80 5.95 18.76
N GLU A 129 5.79 6.45 19.50
CA GLU A 129 4.44 5.86 19.52
C GLU A 129 3.71 5.92 18.17
N LEU A 130 4.13 6.80 17.25
CA LEU A 130 3.56 6.90 15.90
C LEU A 130 4.32 6.05 14.88
N GLU A 131 5.57 5.70 15.19
CA GLU A 131 6.45 4.98 14.29
C GLU A 131 6.00 3.53 14.13
N GLY A 132 5.88 3.07 12.89
CA GLY A 132 5.30 1.75 12.59
C GLY A 132 3.79 1.62 12.81
N VAL A 133 3.13 2.66 13.35
CA VAL A 133 1.69 2.64 13.65
C VAL A 133 0.91 3.56 12.71
N VAL A 134 1.23 4.85 12.68
CA VAL A 134 0.44 5.85 11.95
C VAL A 134 0.95 6.06 10.55
N ALA A 135 2.26 6.17 10.37
CA ALA A 135 2.86 6.28 9.06
C ALA A 135 4.29 5.79 9.05
N TYR A 136 4.61 4.96 8.07
CA TYR A 136 5.88 4.27 8.03
C TYR A 136 6.15 3.72 6.63
N MET A 137 7.43 3.57 6.30
CA MET A 137 7.88 2.88 5.10
C MET A 137 7.98 1.39 5.41
N HIS A 138 7.39 0.53 4.59
CA HIS A 138 7.47 -0.92 4.76
C HIS A 138 7.31 -1.64 3.43
N GLY A 139 8.30 -2.44 3.06
CA GLY A 139 8.26 -3.26 1.85
C GLY A 139 8.29 -2.45 0.55
N TYR A 140 8.18 -3.19 -0.55
CA TYR A 140 8.23 -2.68 -1.92
C TYR A 140 7.09 -3.28 -2.74
N ASP A 141 6.61 -2.52 -3.71
CA ASP A 141 5.67 -3.04 -4.69
C ASP A 141 6.35 -3.97 -5.70
N ARG A 142 5.58 -4.59 -6.59
CA ARG A 142 6.08 -5.52 -7.63
C ARG A 142 7.00 -4.85 -8.65
N GLU A 143 6.97 -3.53 -8.76
CA GLU A 143 7.80 -2.73 -9.68
C GLU A 143 9.04 -2.16 -8.96
N GLY A 144 9.15 -2.33 -7.64
CA GLY A 144 10.28 -1.88 -6.81
C GLY A 144 10.06 -0.53 -6.13
N HIS A 145 8.87 0.05 -6.19
CA HIS A 145 8.55 1.28 -5.48
C HIS A 145 8.46 1.03 -3.98
N PRO A 146 9.13 1.83 -3.12
CA PRO A 146 8.96 1.71 -1.69
C PRO A 146 7.52 2.09 -1.29
N VAL A 147 6.96 1.39 -0.33
CA VAL A 147 5.55 1.55 0.08
C VAL A 147 5.47 2.31 1.42
N CYS A 148 4.72 3.40 1.43
CA CYS A 148 4.39 4.18 2.61
C CYS A 148 2.97 3.82 3.08
N TYR A 149 2.86 3.23 4.26
CA TYR A 149 1.57 2.96 4.90
C TYR A 149 1.15 4.15 5.75
N ASN A 150 -0.15 4.44 5.78
CA ASN A 150 -0.75 5.54 6.54
C ASN A 150 -2.03 5.03 7.20
N ALA A 151 -2.05 4.90 8.52
CA ALA A 151 -3.20 4.44 9.29
C ALA A 151 -3.63 5.51 10.30
N TYR A 152 -4.73 6.18 9.98
CA TYR A 152 -5.26 7.28 10.80
C TYR A 152 -6.35 6.84 11.80
N GLY A 153 -6.65 5.54 11.87
CA GLY A 153 -7.66 5.01 12.79
C GLY A 153 -7.30 5.21 14.27
N VAL A 154 -6.02 5.39 14.61
CA VAL A 154 -5.59 5.65 16.00
C VAL A 154 -6.16 6.95 16.56
N PHE A 155 -6.44 7.93 15.68
CA PHE A 155 -6.99 9.22 16.07
C PHE A 155 -8.48 9.14 16.42
N ARG A 156 -9.12 7.96 16.37
CA ARG A 156 -10.44 7.76 17.00
C ARG A 156 -10.38 7.99 18.51
N ASP A 157 -9.22 7.78 19.10
CA ASP A 157 -8.93 8.12 20.49
C ASP A 157 -8.75 9.63 20.62
N LYS A 158 -9.59 10.25 21.46
CA LYS A 158 -9.56 11.69 21.70
C LYS A 158 -8.28 12.12 22.42
N ASP A 159 -7.75 11.29 23.30
CA ASP A 159 -6.52 11.62 24.04
C ASP A 159 -5.33 11.61 23.08
N MET A 160 -5.31 10.67 22.12
CA MET A 160 -4.32 10.67 21.03
C MET A 160 -4.46 11.92 20.15
N CYS A 161 -5.68 12.32 19.80
CA CYS A 161 -5.91 13.58 19.07
C CYS A 161 -5.41 14.79 19.85
N GLU A 162 -5.72 14.90 21.14
CA GLU A 162 -5.31 16.02 21.97
C GLU A 162 -3.78 16.11 22.13
N ARG A 163 -3.12 14.95 22.26
CA ARG A 163 -1.65 14.87 22.31
C ARG A 163 -0.97 15.26 21.00
N MET A 164 -1.61 15.04 19.86
CA MET A 164 -1.02 15.30 18.53
C MET A 164 -1.49 16.61 17.89
N PHE A 165 -2.69 17.08 18.22
CA PHE A 165 -3.36 18.20 17.55
C PHE A 165 -3.98 19.21 18.52
N GLY A 166 -3.83 19.04 19.84
CA GLY A 166 -4.50 19.88 20.85
C GLY A 166 -4.08 21.35 20.83
N ASP A 167 -2.92 21.65 20.26
CA ASP A 167 -2.41 23.01 20.05
C ASP A 167 -1.56 23.09 18.78
N GLU A 168 -1.17 24.32 18.43
CA GLU A 168 -0.39 24.62 17.22
C GLU A 168 1.01 24.00 17.25
N GLU A 169 1.63 23.88 18.43
CA GLU A 169 2.96 23.30 18.59
C GLU A 169 2.94 21.79 18.30
N LYS A 170 2.00 21.06 18.90
CA LYS A 170 1.81 19.62 18.66
C LYS A 170 1.46 19.35 17.19
N LEU A 171 0.57 20.15 16.61
CA LEU A 171 0.20 20.03 15.20
C LEU A 171 1.41 20.27 14.29
N SER A 172 2.21 21.30 14.57
CA SER A 172 3.44 21.58 13.84
C SER A 172 4.45 20.42 13.96
N LYS A 173 4.62 19.88 15.16
CA LYS A 173 5.47 18.71 15.43
C LYS A 173 4.99 17.47 14.66
N PHE A 174 3.67 17.23 14.61
CA PHE A 174 3.09 16.15 13.82
C PHE A 174 3.31 16.36 12.31
N LEU A 175 3.13 17.57 11.80
CA LEU A 175 3.40 17.89 10.39
C LEU A 175 4.90 17.71 10.05
N ARG A 176 5.79 18.06 10.99
CA ARG A 176 7.24 17.81 10.89
C ARG A 176 7.56 16.33 10.80
N TRP A 177 6.93 15.51 11.65
CA TRP A 177 7.04 14.06 11.59
C TRP A 177 6.47 13.46 10.29
N ARG A 178 5.34 13.98 9.79
CA ARG A 178 4.79 13.57 8.49
C ARG A 178 5.77 13.83 7.35
N VAL A 179 6.43 14.99 7.37
CA VAL A 179 7.48 15.32 6.41
C VAL A 179 8.68 14.39 6.57
N GLN A 180 9.12 14.10 7.80
CA GLN A 180 10.18 13.12 8.07
C GLN A 180 9.91 11.76 7.43
N VAL A 181 8.71 11.20 7.60
CA VAL A 181 8.34 9.91 6.98
C VAL A 181 8.41 9.99 5.45
N MET A 182 7.96 11.09 4.86
CA MET A 182 8.04 11.30 3.41
C MET A 182 9.49 11.42 2.93
N GLU A 183 10.34 12.17 3.62
CA GLU A 183 11.76 12.34 3.28
C GLU A 183 12.54 11.02 3.43
N ARG A 184 12.26 10.22 4.46
CA ARG A 184 12.79 8.85 4.56
C ARG A 184 12.40 7.98 3.37
N GLY A 185 11.17 8.12 2.86
CA GLY A 185 10.74 7.46 1.63
C GLY A 185 11.44 7.98 0.38
N ILE A 186 11.74 9.28 0.31
CA ILE A 186 12.45 9.91 -0.81
C ILE A 186 13.92 9.46 -0.86
N ASN A 187 14.56 9.27 0.29
CA ASN A 187 15.93 8.75 0.37
C ASN A 187 16.09 7.33 -0.24
N LEU A 188 15.00 6.60 -0.44
CA LEU A 188 14.98 5.30 -1.12
C LEU A 188 14.88 5.41 -2.65
N LEU A 189 14.72 6.62 -3.20
CA LEU A 189 14.52 6.85 -4.63
C LEU A 189 15.85 7.07 -5.34
N HIS A 190 15.93 6.62 -6.60
CA HIS A 190 17.14 6.72 -7.40
C HIS A 190 17.28 8.07 -8.12
N PHE A 191 16.15 8.74 -8.40
CA PHE A 191 16.06 9.92 -9.24
C PHE A 191 16.77 9.78 -10.59
N LYS A 192 16.67 8.63 -11.27
CA LYS A 192 17.35 8.41 -12.56
C LYS A 192 16.40 7.82 -13.61
N PRO A 193 16.65 8.04 -14.92
CA PRO A 193 15.86 7.40 -15.97
C PRO A 193 15.84 5.87 -15.82
N GLY A 194 14.65 5.28 -15.88
CA GLY A 194 14.45 3.83 -15.68
C GLY A 194 14.63 3.34 -14.25
N GLY A 195 14.94 4.22 -13.29
CA GLY A 195 14.97 3.91 -11.87
C GLY A 195 13.64 4.16 -11.15
N ILE A 196 13.60 3.81 -9.87
CA ILE A 196 12.48 4.07 -8.98
C ILE A 196 12.52 5.54 -8.56
N ASN A 197 11.52 6.30 -8.99
CA ASN A 197 11.47 7.75 -8.81
C ASN A 197 10.23 8.21 -8.04
N SER A 198 9.44 7.27 -7.52
CA SER A 198 8.16 7.56 -6.86
C SER A 198 7.86 6.49 -5.80
N ILE A 199 6.91 6.78 -4.92
CA ILE A 199 6.47 5.90 -3.84
C ILE A 199 5.04 5.41 -4.08
N ILE A 200 4.69 4.27 -3.48
CA ILE A 200 3.30 3.86 -3.31
C ILE A 200 2.80 4.37 -1.97
N GLN A 201 1.62 4.98 -1.95
CA GLN A 201 0.95 5.33 -0.70
C GLN A 201 -0.22 4.39 -0.46
N VAL A 202 -0.17 3.63 0.62
CA VAL A 202 -1.32 2.88 1.14
C VAL A 202 -1.91 3.68 2.29
N THR A 203 -3.20 3.97 2.25
CA THR A 203 -3.92 4.69 3.32
C THR A 203 -5.06 3.83 3.83
N ASP A 204 -4.98 3.42 5.08
CA ASP A 204 -6.05 2.73 5.79
C ASP A 204 -7.05 3.73 6.34
N LEU A 205 -8.30 3.62 5.88
CA LEU A 205 -9.42 4.46 6.31
C LEU A 205 -10.31 3.79 7.35
N LYS A 206 -9.93 2.60 7.85
CA LYS A 206 -10.62 1.95 8.96
C LYS A 206 -10.63 2.88 10.17
N ASP A 207 -11.81 3.07 10.75
CA ASP A 207 -12.04 3.87 11.97
C ASP A 207 -11.54 5.31 11.93
N MET A 208 -11.30 5.89 10.74
CA MET A 208 -10.81 7.25 10.61
C MET A 208 -11.84 8.28 11.13
N PRO A 209 -11.47 9.16 12.09
CA PRO A 209 -12.30 10.27 12.54
C PRO A 209 -12.79 11.17 11.40
N LYS A 210 -14.05 11.59 11.46
CA LYS A 210 -14.68 12.36 10.37
C LYS A 210 -14.36 13.86 10.39
N ARG A 211 -14.26 14.48 11.58
CA ARG A 211 -14.21 15.96 11.73
C ARG A 211 -12.80 16.47 11.96
N ASP A 212 -12.14 15.98 13.00
CA ASP A 212 -10.85 16.55 13.46
C ASP A 212 -9.72 16.27 12.49
N LEU A 213 -9.69 15.06 11.91
CA LEU A 213 -8.75 14.72 10.85
C LEU A 213 -9.01 15.44 9.53
N ARG A 214 -10.20 16.01 9.27
CA ARG A 214 -10.45 16.70 7.99
C ARG A 214 -9.56 17.94 7.87
N VAL A 215 -9.39 18.70 8.96
CA VAL A 215 -8.57 19.91 8.99
C VAL A 215 -7.10 19.55 8.83
N VAL A 216 -6.61 18.60 9.64
CA VAL A 216 -5.23 18.11 9.59
C VAL A 216 -4.92 17.48 8.22
N SER A 217 -5.85 16.69 7.67
CA SER A 217 -5.70 16.08 6.33
C SER A 217 -5.61 17.12 5.22
N ASN A 218 -6.34 18.24 5.33
CA ASN A 218 -6.25 19.33 4.35
C ASN A 218 -4.88 20.03 4.42
N GLN A 219 -4.36 20.28 5.62
CA GLN A 219 -3.03 20.87 5.79
C GLN A 219 -1.94 19.94 5.27
N ILE A 220 -2.00 18.65 5.61
CA ILE A 220 -1.13 17.61 5.06
C ILE A 220 -1.19 17.58 3.54
N LEU A 221 -2.40 17.60 2.98
CA LEU A 221 -2.59 17.55 1.54
C LEU A 221 -1.97 18.77 0.85
N SER A 222 -2.23 19.98 1.37
CA SER A 222 -1.65 21.21 0.83
C SER A 222 -0.12 21.17 0.92
N LEU A 223 0.42 20.79 2.07
CA LEU A 223 1.87 20.68 2.29
C LEU A 223 2.52 19.74 1.27
N PHE A 224 1.94 18.56 1.04
CA PHE A 224 2.49 17.59 0.11
C PHE A 224 2.27 17.96 -1.36
N GLN A 225 1.15 18.59 -1.71
CA GLN A 225 0.89 19.04 -3.08
C GLN A 225 1.85 20.15 -3.52
N ASP A 226 2.19 21.06 -2.62
CA ASP A 226 3.04 22.20 -2.94
C ASP A 226 4.53 21.85 -2.94
N ASN A 227 4.96 20.90 -2.10
CA ASN A 227 6.39 20.65 -1.86
C ASN A 227 6.90 19.28 -2.34
N TYR A 228 6.03 18.34 -2.72
CA TYR A 228 6.42 16.99 -3.15
C TYR A 228 5.72 16.59 -4.46
N PRO A 229 5.90 17.38 -5.55
CA PRO A 229 5.23 17.14 -6.81
C PRO A 229 5.62 15.79 -7.42
N GLU A 230 4.61 15.07 -7.93
CA GLU A 230 4.80 13.83 -8.68
C GLU A 230 5.70 12.79 -7.97
N MET A 231 5.60 12.71 -6.64
CA MET A 231 6.30 11.71 -5.82
C MET A 231 5.52 10.42 -5.61
N VAL A 232 4.24 10.38 -5.95
CA VAL A 232 3.38 9.22 -5.74
C VAL A 232 3.07 8.55 -7.08
N ALA A 233 3.44 7.28 -7.23
CA ALA A 233 3.07 6.42 -8.37
C ALA A 233 1.59 6.03 -8.28
N ARG A 234 1.16 5.57 -7.09
CA ARG A 234 -0.19 5.09 -6.84
C ARG A 234 -0.63 5.40 -5.42
N LYS A 235 -1.89 5.76 -5.24
CA LYS A 235 -2.52 5.99 -3.94
C LYS A 235 -3.63 4.98 -3.70
N ILE A 236 -3.37 4.00 -2.86
CA ILE A 236 -4.24 2.87 -2.56
C ILE A 236 -4.95 3.14 -1.24
N PHE A 237 -6.25 3.37 -1.28
CA PHE A 237 -7.09 3.50 -0.08
C PHE A 237 -7.66 2.13 0.28
N ILE A 238 -7.39 1.64 1.48
CA ILE A 238 -7.89 0.37 1.99
C ILE A 238 -8.87 0.56 3.14
N ASN A 239 -9.66 -0.49 3.38
CA ASN A 239 -10.76 -0.50 4.35
C ASN A 239 -11.72 0.67 4.22
N VAL A 240 -11.95 1.10 2.98
CA VAL A 240 -12.73 2.28 2.68
C VAL A 240 -14.18 2.08 3.16
N PRO A 241 -14.69 2.92 4.09
CA PRO A 241 -16.06 2.82 4.55
C PRO A 241 -17.05 3.07 3.40
N TRP A 242 -18.23 2.47 3.48
CA TRP A 242 -19.26 2.57 2.42
C TRP A 242 -19.64 4.01 2.06
N TYR A 243 -19.53 4.95 3.01
CA TYR A 243 -19.85 6.36 2.83
C TYR A 243 -18.68 7.21 2.29
N PHE A 244 -17.47 6.65 2.14
CA PHE A 244 -16.32 7.42 1.62
C PHE A 244 -16.53 7.87 0.17
N SER A 245 -17.35 7.19 -0.62
CA SER A 245 -17.74 7.64 -1.96
C SER A 245 -18.37 9.04 -1.95
N VAL A 246 -19.10 9.39 -0.88
CA VAL A 246 -19.68 10.72 -0.65
C VAL A 246 -18.61 11.74 -0.25
N LEU A 247 -17.57 11.32 0.48
CA LEU A 247 -16.44 12.18 0.82
C LEU A 247 -15.54 12.44 -0.39
N TYR A 248 -15.22 11.39 -1.16
CA TYR A 248 -14.46 11.51 -2.39
C TYR A 248 -15.11 12.47 -3.38
N SER A 249 -16.44 12.42 -3.55
CA SER A 249 -17.14 13.36 -4.44
C SER A 249 -17.01 14.82 -3.99
N MET A 250 -16.85 15.11 -2.69
CA MET A 250 -16.65 16.47 -2.18
C MET A 250 -15.27 17.05 -2.50
N PHE A 251 -14.20 16.25 -2.46
CA PHE A 251 -12.83 16.74 -2.67
C PHE A 251 -12.31 16.50 -4.09
N SER A 252 -12.93 15.58 -4.83
CA SER A 252 -12.55 15.27 -6.21
C SER A 252 -12.53 16.48 -7.17
N PRO A 253 -13.34 17.55 -7.02
CA PRO A 253 -13.23 18.72 -7.91
C PRO A 253 -11.86 19.41 -7.83
N PHE A 254 -11.17 19.30 -6.70
CA PHE A 254 -9.86 19.92 -6.46
C PHE A 254 -8.68 19.03 -6.88
N LEU A 255 -8.95 17.81 -7.34
CA LEU A 255 -7.91 16.87 -7.80
C LEU A 255 -7.76 16.92 -9.32
N THR A 256 -6.53 17.05 -9.79
CA THR A 256 -6.21 16.93 -11.22
C THR A 256 -6.57 15.54 -11.75
N GLN A 257 -6.85 15.42 -13.06
CA GLN A 257 -7.15 14.11 -13.68
C GLN A 257 -5.99 13.12 -13.50
N ARG A 258 -4.76 13.62 -13.57
CA ARG A 258 -3.53 12.88 -13.27
C ARG A 258 -3.57 12.28 -11.85
N THR A 259 -3.88 13.08 -10.83
CA THR A 259 -3.98 12.58 -9.45
C THR A 259 -5.11 11.55 -9.30
N LYS A 260 -6.27 11.77 -9.92
CA LYS A 260 -7.39 10.81 -9.89
C LYS A 260 -7.03 9.46 -10.50
N SER A 261 -6.28 9.46 -11.60
CA SER A 261 -5.86 8.22 -12.29
C SER A 261 -4.94 7.32 -11.47
N LYS A 262 -4.26 7.89 -10.46
CA LYS A 262 -3.37 7.16 -9.54
C LYS A 262 -4.13 6.49 -8.39
N PHE A 263 -5.43 6.76 -8.23
CA PHE A 263 -6.20 6.27 -7.09
C PHE A 263 -6.68 4.83 -7.29
N VAL A 264 -6.55 4.04 -6.24
CA VAL A 264 -7.13 2.71 -6.12
C VAL A 264 -7.94 2.66 -4.83
N ILE A 265 -9.19 2.21 -4.91
CA ILE A 265 -10.11 2.19 -3.77
C ILE A 265 -10.49 0.74 -3.47
N SER A 266 -10.13 0.27 -2.29
CA SER A 266 -10.51 -1.04 -1.74
C SER A 266 -11.58 -0.88 -0.68
N ARG A 267 -12.72 -1.54 -0.87
CA ARG A 267 -13.77 -1.62 0.15
C ARG A 267 -13.26 -2.38 1.39
N GLN A 268 -13.92 -2.15 2.52
CA GLN A 268 -13.69 -2.91 3.75
C GLN A 268 -13.81 -4.43 3.51
N GLY A 269 -12.82 -5.17 4.01
CA GLY A 269 -12.71 -6.63 3.85
C GLY A 269 -12.00 -7.10 2.57
N TYR A 270 -11.59 -6.20 1.68
CA TYR A 270 -10.90 -6.53 0.41
C TYR A 270 -9.46 -6.00 0.34
N ALA A 271 -8.89 -5.59 1.48
CA ALA A 271 -7.56 -4.99 1.54
C ALA A 271 -6.48 -5.90 0.93
N ALA A 272 -6.36 -7.14 1.40
CA ALA A 272 -5.41 -8.12 0.86
C ALA A 272 -5.59 -8.35 -0.65
N GLU A 273 -6.82 -8.58 -1.11
CA GLU A 273 -7.13 -8.76 -2.54
C GLU A 273 -6.70 -7.57 -3.39
N THR A 274 -6.87 -6.35 -2.88
CA THR A 274 -6.46 -5.16 -3.61
C THR A 274 -4.95 -4.95 -3.57
N LEU A 275 -4.32 -5.14 -2.42
CA LEU A 275 -2.88 -4.95 -2.25
C LEU A 275 -2.08 -5.97 -3.06
N TYR A 276 -2.51 -7.23 -3.13
CA TYR A 276 -1.81 -8.29 -3.86
C TYR A 276 -1.68 -8.01 -5.37
N LYS A 277 -2.54 -7.14 -5.92
CA LYS A 277 -2.43 -6.68 -7.32
C LYS A 277 -1.18 -5.83 -7.58
N PHE A 278 -0.62 -5.22 -6.53
CA PHE A 278 0.48 -4.25 -6.63
C PHE A 278 1.70 -4.65 -5.81
N ILE A 279 1.50 -5.30 -4.66
CA ILE A 279 2.54 -5.63 -3.67
C ILE A 279 2.52 -7.14 -3.47
N ARG A 280 3.69 -7.78 -3.36
CA ARG A 280 3.76 -9.22 -3.08
C ARG A 280 3.33 -9.51 -1.64
N PRO A 281 2.69 -10.65 -1.34
CA PRO A 281 2.21 -10.97 0.00
C PRO A 281 3.26 -10.86 1.11
N GLU A 282 4.50 -11.28 0.84
CA GLU A 282 5.64 -11.22 1.75
C GLU A 282 6.13 -9.79 2.05
N ASP A 283 5.74 -8.82 1.22
CA ASP A 283 6.03 -7.39 1.38
C ASP A 283 4.82 -6.64 1.99
N VAL A 284 3.64 -7.27 2.11
CA VAL A 284 2.45 -6.68 2.74
C VAL A 284 2.45 -6.98 4.25
N PRO A 285 2.25 -5.97 5.14
CA PRO A 285 2.12 -6.18 6.57
C PRO A 285 1.00 -7.16 6.95
N VAL A 286 1.23 -7.99 7.97
CA VAL A 286 0.25 -8.98 8.46
C VAL A 286 -1.11 -8.37 8.80
N GLN A 287 -1.15 -7.16 9.36
CA GLN A 287 -2.39 -6.45 9.69
C GLN A 287 -3.27 -6.10 8.48
N TYR A 288 -2.70 -6.13 7.27
CA TYR A 288 -3.41 -5.93 6.00
C TYR A 288 -3.63 -7.22 5.22
N GLY A 289 -3.42 -8.36 5.87
CA GLY A 289 -3.61 -9.70 5.33
C GLY A 289 -2.45 -10.18 4.47
N GLY A 290 -1.23 -9.69 4.71
CA GLY A 290 0.01 -10.20 4.11
C GLY A 290 0.80 -11.11 5.04
N LEU A 291 2.07 -11.35 4.69
CA LEU A 291 2.98 -12.26 5.40
C LEU A 291 4.19 -11.53 6.03
N SER A 292 4.27 -10.21 5.87
CA SER A 292 5.40 -9.42 6.36
C SER A 292 5.23 -9.05 7.83
N ARG A 293 6.14 -9.52 8.69
CA ARG A 293 6.17 -9.21 10.13
C ARG A 293 7.21 -8.15 10.44
N THR A 294 6.98 -7.37 11.49
CA THR A 294 7.88 -6.28 11.93
C THR A 294 9.31 -6.74 12.21
N ASN A 295 9.50 -7.98 12.68
CA ASN A 295 10.82 -8.55 12.99
C ASN A 295 11.49 -9.28 11.80
N ASP A 296 10.81 -9.44 10.66
CA ASP A 296 11.36 -10.19 9.52
C ASP A 296 12.55 -9.44 8.89
N SER A 297 12.60 -8.12 9.00
CA SER A 297 13.66 -7.24 8.46
C SER A 297 15.06 -7.54 9.00
N GLN A 298 15.18 -8.17 10.18
CA GLN A 298 16.47 -8.55 10.77
C GLN A 298 17.01 -9.89 10.23
N ASN A 299 16.18 -10.67 9.52
CA ASN A 299 16.49 -12.04 9.10
C ASN A 299 16.87 -12.17 7.61
N GLY A 300 17.26 -11.06 6.97
CA GLY A 300 17.57 -11.00 5.54
C GLY A 300 16.34 -10.68 4.66
N PRO A 301 16.45 -10.82 3.34
CA PRO A 301 15.36 -10.47 2.42
C PRO A 301 14.11 -11.34 2.67
N PRO A 302 12.89 -10.79 2.44
CA PRO A 302 11.66 -11.55 2.59
C PRO A 302 11.67 -12.83 1.75
N LYS A 303 11.27 -13.94 2.35
CA LYS A 303 11.15 -15.21 1.63
C LYS A 303 9.94 -15.15 0.69
N PRO A 304 10.10 -15.54 -0.59
CA PRO A 304 9.00 -15.53 -1.55
C PRO A 304 7.80 -16.35 -1.08
N ALA A 305 6.60 -15.84 -1.30
CA ALA A 305 5.36 -16.54 -1.03
C ALA A 305 4.66 -17.00 -2.31
N SER A 306 3.91 -18.10 -2.21
CA SER A 306 3.03 -18.58 -3.26
C SER A 306 1.62 -18.05 -3.04
N GLU A 307 1.06 -17.43 -4.07
CA GLU A 307 -0.31 -16.91 -4.07
C GLU A 307 -1.30 -17.93 -4.65
N PHE A 308 -2.48 -18.01 -4.05
CA PHE A 308 -3.58 -18.81 -4.59
C PHE A 308 -4.93 -18.17 -4.30
N THR A 309 -5.96 -18.72 -4.90
CA THR A 309 -7.35 -18.30 -4.70
C THR A 309 -8.14 -19.48 -4.17
N VAL A 310 -9.01 -19.22 -3.20
CA VAL A 310 -10.01 -20.18 -2.73
C VAL A 310 -11.37 -19.64 -3.16
N LYS A 311 -12.09 -20.33 -4.07
CA LYS A 311 -13.44 -19.89 -4.45
C LYS A 311 -14.42 -20.19 -3.32
N GLY A 312 -15.59 -19.56 -3.37
CA GLY A 312 -16.68 -19.93 -2.46
C GLY A 312 -17.16 -21.35 -2.76
N GLY A 313 -17.40 -22.14 -1.72
CA GLY A 313 -17.81 -23.53 -1.86
C GLY A 313 -16.66 -24.52 -2.06
N GLU A 314 -15.41 -24.05 -2.07
CA GLU A 314 -14.23 -24.89 -2.32
C GLU A 314 -13.38 -25.09 -1.06
N LYS A 315 -12.74 -26.26 -0.97
CA LYS A 315 -11.65 -26.57 -0.07
C LYS A 315 -10.37 -26.73 -0.88
N VAL A 316 -9.29 -26.07 -0.46
CA VAL A 316 -7.97 -26.14 -1.09
C VAL A 316 -6.99 -26.77 -0.12
N ASN A 317 -6.27 -27.79 -0.59
CA ASN A 317 -5.23 -28.47 0.18
C ASN A 317 -3.86 -28.18 -0.43
N ILE A 318 -2.98 -27.60 0.37
CA ILE A 318 -1.57 -27.40 0.02
C ILE A 318 -0.81 -28.61 0.53
N GLN A 319 -0.13 -29.34 -0.35
CA GLN A 319 0.69 -30.49 0.02
C GLN A 319 2.17 -30.10 -0.01
N ILE A 320 2.87 -30.38 1.09
CA ILE A 320 4.32 -30.27 1.19
C ILE A 320 4.85 -31.71 1.26
N GLU A 321 5.45 -32.14 0.14
CA GLU A 321 5.94 -33.51 -0.04
C GLU A 321 7.45 -33.62 0.29
N GLY A 322 7.96 -34.85 0.29
CA GLY A 322 9.39 -35.10 0.46
C GLY A 322 9.93 -34.79 1.86
N ILE A 323 9.07 -34.85 2.88
CA ILE A 323 9.50 -34.65 4.27
C ILE A 323 10.18 -35.92 4.75
N GLU A 324 11.42 -35.80 5.21
CA GLU A 324 12.19 -36.88 5.83
C GLU A 324 11.94 -36.95 7.34
N GLY A 325 12.20 -38.11 7.95
CA GLY A 325 12.18 -38.25 9.41
C GLY A 325 13.21 -37.33 10.07
N GLY A 326 12.81 -36.66 11.15
CA GLY A 326 13.62 -35.65 11.84
C GLY A 326 13.56 -34.26 11.22
N ALA A 327 12.91 -34.05 10.07
CA ALA A 327 12.81 -32.73 9.46
C ALA A 327 11.78 -31.85 10.20
N THR A 328 12.13 -30.57 10.37
CA THR A 328 11.23 -29.52 10.86
C THR A 328 10.66 -28.74 9.69
N ILE A 329 9.33 -28.71 9.61
CA ILE A 329 8.55 -27.91 8.68
C ILE A 329 8.11 -26.65 9.40
N THR A 330 8.41 -25.48 8.86
CA THR A 330 7.87 -24.20 9.30
C THR A 330 7.08 -23.60 8.17
N TRP A 331 5.87 -23.13 8.42
CA TRP A 331 5.05 -22.50 7.40
C TRP A 331 4.39 -21.22 7.90
N ASP A 332 4.14 -20.35 6.93
CA ASP A 332 3.27 -19.21 7.08
C ASP A 332 2.10 -19.34 6.09
N LEU A 333 0.90 -19.00 6.54
CA LEU A 333 -0.29 -19.00 5.69
C LEU A 333 -1.21 -17.83 6.08
N VAL A 334 -1.72 -17.12 5.08
CA VAL A 334 -2.69 -16.03 5.25
C VAL A 334 -3.70 -16.10 4.12
N VAL A 335 -4.96 -15.79 4.40
CA VAL A 335 -5.95 -15.53 3.36
C VAL A 335 -6.80 -14.31 3.73
N GLY A 336 -7.11 -13.51 2.71
CA GLY A 336 -7.73 -12.21 2.86
C GLY A 336 -9.13 -12.30 3.48
N GLY A 337 -9.31 -11.59 4.59
CA GLY A 337 -10.62 -11.38 5.23
C GLY A 337 -11.25 -12.66 5.76
N TRP A 338 -10.46 -13.50 6.44
CA TRP A 338 -10.85 -14.84 6.88
C TRP A 338 -12.20 -14.98 7.58
N ASP A 339 -13.00 -15.89 7.07
CA ASP A 339 -14.24 -16.40 7.68
C ASP A 339 -14.40 -17.76 7.02
N LEU A 340 -13.52 -18.68 7.42
CA LEU A 340 -13.31 -19.99 6.82
C LEU A 340 -12.70 -20.92 7.86
N GLU A 341 -12.59 -22.21 7.52
CA GLU A 341 -11.94 -23.20 8.38
C GLU A 341 -10.53 -23.55 7.90
N TYR A 342 -9.64 -23.79 8.85
CA TYR A 342 -8.27 -24.19 8.59
C TYR A 342 -7.87 -25.38 9.46
N SER A 343 -7.05 -26.28 8.91
CA SER A 343 -6.39 -27.36 9.62
C SER A 343 -5.04 -27.70 8.99
N ALA A 344 -4.18 -28.34 9.77
CA ALA A 344 -2.91 -28.89 9.30
C ALA A 344 -2.78 -30.34 9.74
N GLU A 345 -2.40 -31.21 8.82
CA GLU A 345 -2.27 -32.65 9.07
C GLU A 345 -0.96 -33.17 8.49
N PHE A 346 -0.29 -34.07 9.21
CA PHE A 346 0.86 -34.79 8.71
C PHE A 346 0.47 -36.24 8.40
N VAL A 347 0.77 -36.70 7.20
CA VAL A 347 0.49 -38.06 6.72
C VAL A 347 1.81 -38.79 6.54
N PRO A 348 2.15 -39.74 7.43
CA PRO A 348 3.31 -40.60 7.26
C PRO A 348 3.24 -41.46 6.00
N ASN A 349 4.41 -41.79 5.43
CA ASN A 349 4.50 -42.70 4.28
C ASN A 349 4.41 -44.19 4.68
N ALA A 350 4.68 -44.51 5.95
CA ALA A 350 4.69 -45.90 6.42
C ALA A 350 3.27 -46.50 6.41
N GLU A 351 3.13 -47.68 5.82
CA GLU A 351 1.85 -48.39 5.79
C GLU A 351 1.38 -48.73 7.21
N GLY A 352 0.12 -48.41 7.51
CA GLY A 352 -0.48 -48.63 8.83
C GLY A 352 -0.30 -47.47 9.82
N SER A 353 0.50 -46.45 9.51
CA SER A 353 0.59 -45.23 10.32
C SER A 353 -0.68 -44.38 10.22
N TYR A 354 -1.05 -43.72 11.32
CA TYR A 354 -2.20 -42.83 11.39
C TYR A 354 -1.83 -41.39 10.99
N THR A 355 -2.76 -40.70 10.32
CA THR A 355 -2.65 -39.25 10.08
C THR A 355 -2.59 -38.51 11.42
N ILE A 356 -1.61 -37.61 11.55
CA ILE A 356 -1.39 -36.80 12.73
C ILE A 356 -2.06 -35.43 12.51
N ALA A 357 -3.04 -35.09 13.35
CA ALA A 357 -3.64 -33.75 13.36
C ALA A 357 -2.68 -32.76 14.03
N VAL A 358 -1.90 -32.04 13.23
CA VAL A 358 -0.92 -31.04 13.69
C VAL A 358 -1.63 -29.79 14.20
N GLU A 359 -2.63 -29.32 13.45
CA GLU A 359 -3.59 -28.32 13.91
C GLU A 359 -5.00 -28.84 13.66
N LYS A 360 -5.79 -28.92 14.73
CA LYS A 360 -7.21 -29.26 14.65
C LYS A 360 -7.96 -28.22 13.83
N VAL A 361 -9.01 -28.67 13.14
CA VAL A 361 -9.93 -27.79 12.41
C VAL A 361 -10.40 -26.66 13.33
N ARG A 362 -10.15 -25.43 12.91
CA ARG A 362 -10.66 -24.24 13.59
C ARG A 362 -11.16 -23.22 12.58
N LYS A 363 -12.16 -22.45 13.00
CA LYS A 363 -12.66 -21.31 12.25
C LYS A 363 -11.75 -20.11 12.49
N LEU A 364 -11.33 -19.45 11.42
CA LEU A 364 -10.48 -18.25 11.47
C LEU A 364 -11.32 -16.99 11.28
N SER A 365 -11.08 -15.98 12.12
CA SER A 365 -11.77 -14.69 12.05
C SER A 365 -11.11 -13.71 11.07
N PRO A 366 -11.82 -12.67 10.58
CA PRO A 366 -11.27 -11.77 9.56
C PRO A 366 -10.12 -10.89 10.05
N TRP A 367 -9.92 -10.87 11.37
CA TRP A 367 -8.98 -10.03 12.07
C TRP A 367 -7.77 -10.82 12.59
N GLU A 368 -7.76 -12.15 12.38
CA GLU A 368 -6.60 -12.96 12.70
C GLU A 368 -5.44 -12.65 11.77
N GLU A 369 -4.24 -12.63 12.34
CA GLU A 369 -3.00 -12.47 11.61
C GLU A 369 -2.64 -13.73 10.83
N ALA A 370 -1.62 -13.63 9.98
CA ALA A 370 -1.05 -14.76 9.29
C ALA A 370 -0.61 -15.86 10.26
N ILE A 371 -1.07 -17.09 10.00
CA ILE A 371 -0.63 -18.29 10.73
C ILE A 371 0.88 -18.41 10.58
N HIS A 372 1.56 -18.65 11.70
CA HIS A 372 2.95 -19.08 11.76
C HIS A 372 3.00 -20.33 12.62
N ASN A 373 3.47 -21.45 12.08
CA ASN A 373 3.59 -22.66 12.88
C ASN A 373 4.73 -23.55 12.39
N SER A 374 5.10 -24.52 13.23
CA SER A 374 6.11 -25.50 12.91
C SER A 374 5.77 -26.89 13.44
N PHE A 375 6.27 -27.91 12.75
CA PHE A 375 6.10 -29.31 13.12
C PHE A 375 7.38 -30.07 12.79
N THR A 376 7.87 -30.89 13.72
CA THR A 376 9.02 -31.77 13.48
C THR A 376 8.52 -33.19 13.33
N SER A 377 8.70 -33.75 12.13
CA SER A 377 8.30 -35.13 11.88
C SER A 377 9.29 -36.11 12.47
N ARG A 378 8.82 -37.26 12.96
CA ARG A 378 9.67 -38.39 13.36
C ARG A 378 9.97 -39.34 12.21
N GLU A 379 9.13 -39.34 11.18
CA GLU A 379 9.18 -40.28 10.06
C GLU A 379 8.98 -39.56 8.72
N ALA A 380 9.27 -40.24 7.62
CA ALA A 380 9.06 -39.67 6.30
C ALA A 380 7.56 -39.56 5.96
N GLY A 381 7.15 -38.49 5.28
CA GLY A 381 5.74 -38.26 4.98
C GLY A 381 5.48 -36.98 4.19
N LYS A 382 4.25 -36.46 4.32
CA LYS A 382 3.83 -35.19 3.74
C LYS A 382 2.97 -34.38 4.71
N MET A 383 3.04 -33.06 4.61
CA MET A 383 2.18 -32.13 5.35
C MET A 383 1.06 -31.64 4.42
N ILE A 384 -0.16 -31.56 4.95
CA ILE A 384 -1.35 -31.08 4.25
C ILE A 384 -1.91 -29.89 5.02
N LEU A 385 -1.87 -28.70 4.42
CA LEU A 385 -2.55 -27.52 4.94
C LEU A 385 -3.90 -27.37 4.23
N SER A 386 -4.98 -27.48 4.98
CA SER A 386 -6.35 -27.43 4.46
C SER A 386 -6.96 -26.05 4.73
N VAL A 387 -7.40 -25.38 3.66
CA VAL A 387 -8.17 -24.12 3.72
C VAL A 387 -9.56 -24.38 3.16
N ASP A 388 -10.57 -24.38 4.03
CA ASP A 388 -11.94 -24.75 3.70
C ASP A 388 -12.86 -23.53 3.70
N ASN A 389 -13.26 -23.10 2.50
CA ASN A 389 -14.17 -21.99 2.26
C ASN A 389 -15.56 -22.48 1.79
N THR A 390 -15.93 -23.73 2.11
CA THR A 390 -17.21 -24.33 1.71
C THR A 390 -18.41 -23.60 2.30
N ALA A 391 -18.26 -23.02 3.50
CA ALA A 391 -19.29 -22.23 4.17
C ALA A 391 -19.54 -20.84 3.55
N SER A 392 -18.67 -20.37 2.64
CA SER A 392 -18.79 -19.05 2.00
C SER A 392 -19.07 -19.17 0.52
N ARG A 393 -19.77 -18.16 -0.04
CA ARG A 393 -19.89 -17.99 -1.50
C ARG A 393 -18.86 -17.01 -2.07
N ARG A 394 -18.09 -16.34 -1.22
CA ARG A 394 -17.13 -15.32 -1.65
C ARG A 394 -15.79 -15.96 -1.95
N LYS A 395 -15.20 -15.57 -3.07
CA LYS A 395 -13.80 -15.83 -3.38
C LYS A 395 -12.90 -15.12 -2.36
N LYS A 396 -11.79 -15.76 -1.99
CA LYS A 396 -10.74 -15.17 -1.16
C LYS A 396 -9.36 -15.37 -1.81
N VAL A 397 -8.47 -14.40 -1.65
CA VAL A 397 -7.06 -14.52 -2.01
C VAL A 397 -6.28 -15.08 -0.84
N ALA A 398 -5.25 -15.86 -1.11
CA ALA A 398 -4.44 -16.53 -0.12
C ALA A 398 -2.97 -16.49 -0.50
N ALA A 399 -2.09 -16.54 0.49
CA ALA A 399 -0.67 -16.69 0.30
C ALA A 399 -0.09 -17.63 1.35
N TYR A 400 0.92 -18.40 0.97
CA TYR A 400 1.66 -19.25 1.89
C TYR A 400 3.14 -19.31 1.52
N ARG A 401 3.98 -19.58 2.52
CA ARG A 401 5.39 -19.95 2.34
C ARG A 401 5.74 -21.03 3.34
N TYR A 402 6.69 -21.88 3.02
CA TYR A 402 7.17 -22.90 3.95
C TYR A 402 8.65 -23.17 3.77
N ILE A 403 9.25 -23.77 4.80
CA ILE A 403 10.64 -24.21 4.81
C ILE A 403 10.66 -25.59 5.45
N VAL A 404 11.38 -26.52 4.83
CA VAL A 404 11.70 -27.82 5.41
C VAL A 404 13.19 -27.81 5.76
N ARG A 405 13.51 -27.90 7.05
CA ARG A 405 14.89 -28.00 7.54
C ARG A 405 15.13 -29.43 7.98
N LYS A 406 16.18 -30.05 7.45
CA LYS A 406 16.66 -31.34 7.95
C LYS A 406 17.26 -31.15 9.34
N SER A 407 17.12 -32.15 10.20
CA SER A 407 17.88 -32.18 11.45
C SER A 407 19.37 -32.19 11.11
N CYS A 408 20.12 -31.18 11.56
CA CYS A 408 21.57 -31.30 11.65
C CYS A 408 21.83 -32.24 12.84
N LEU A 409 21.91 -33.54 12.58
CA LEU A 409 22.60 -34.44 13.49
C LEU A 409 24.07 -34.41 13.06
N ASP A 410 24.91 -33.84 13.93
CA ASP A 410 26.36 -34.06 13.95
C ASP A 410 26.69 -35.55 14.14
#